data_AF-A0A6P8UPE7-F1
#
_entry.id   AF-A0A6P8UPE7-F1
#
_cell.length_a   1.000
_cell.length_b   1.000
_cell.length_c   1.000
_cell.angle_alpha   90.00
_cell.angle_beta   90.00
_cell.angle_gamma   90.00
#
_symmetry.space_group_name_H-M   'P 1'
#
loop_
_entity.id
_entity.type
_entity.pdbx_description
1 polymer ?
#
loop_
_entity_poly.entity_id
_entity_poly.type
_entity_poly.pdbx_seq_one_letter_code
_entity_poly.pdbx_strand_id
1 'polypeptide(L)'
;MQLPPFCLMLSCLQVSPDQSQFFRYNSFSLSCEDQLNGTDWMLKRKTFGGGVRDCGSGWGTTASGVSCTVGTTASGACCTVGTTYHSDTGLYWCESGDGKRSNNSVNITITDRPVLLKSPVLPLSEGSEVTLHCQAEYISSDHTFDFQRDGLFIASSRTGEMTIRGVSKSDEGLYSCSIPEVGESVGSWLTVEGDSLWNFPQQEESTGSSSAPPAASCQVSVPRLMCHLVVGTPFLLSTILLGLIYRDRNRAARTTAQRRGSKDVVMEI
;
A
#
# COMPACT_ATOMS: atom_id res chain seq x y z
N MET A 1 -3.86 27.77 -19.46
CA MET A 1 -3.10 26.51 -19.45
C MET A 1 -3.24 25.95 -18.05
N GLN A 2 -4.15 24.98 -17.89
CA GLN A 2 -4.39 24.29 -16.62
C GLN A 2 -3.11 23.52 -16.27
N LEU A 3 -2.44 23.89 -15.18
CA LEU A 3 -1.34 23.08 -14.65
C LEU A 3 -1.95 21.76 -14.14
N PRO A 4 -1.43 20.58 -14.51
CA PRO A 4 -1.89 19.34 -13.90
C PRO A 4 -1.43 19.35 -12.44
N PRO A 5 -2.30 19.05 -11.48
CA PRO A 5 -1.88 18.86 -10.11
C PRO A 5 -1.08 17.54 -10.07
N PHE A 6 0.25 17.64 -10.09
CA PHE A 6 1.12 16.61 -9.51
C PHE A 6 0.97 16.67 -7.97
N CYS A 7 -0.26 16.47 -7.48
CA CYS A 7 -0.46 16.04 -6.11
C CYS A 7 -0.22 14.54 -6.12
N LEU A 8 0.75 14.10 -5.34
CA LEU A 8 0.99 12.70 -5.02
C LEU A 8 -0.26 12.18 -4.30
N MET A 9 -1.24 11.69 -5.05
CA MET A 9 -2.42 11.01 -4.53
C MET A 9 -1.94 9.68 -3.96
N LEU A 10 -1.62 9.68 -2.67
CA LEU A 10 -1.23 8.47 -1.95
C LEU A 10 -2.50 7.89 -1.34
N SER A 11 -3.06 6.89 -2.02
CA SER A 11 -4.11 6.04 -1.47
C SER A 11 -3.51 4.72 -1.02
N CYS A 12 -4.00 4.22 0.11
CA CYS A 12 -3.60 2.92 0.64
C CYS A 12 -4.80 2.02 0.85
N LEU A 13 -4.62 0.74 0.52
CA LEU A 13 -5.58 -0.30 0.80
C LEU A 13 -5.37 -0.82 2.22
N GLN A 14 -6.42 -0.71 3.03
CA GLN A 14 -6.51 -1.27 4.37
C GLN A 14 -7.36 -2.54 4.37
N VAL A 15 -6.98 -3.51 5.18
CA VAL A 15 -7.71 -4.77 5.38
C VAL A 15 -8.13 -4.86 6.83
N SER A 16 -9.40 -5.14 7.08
CA SER A 16 -9.93 -5.32 8.43
C SER A 16 -10.64 -6.67 8.55
N PRO A 17 -10.18 -7.55 9.48
CA PRO A 17 -9.00 -7.37 10.35
C PRO A 17 -7.68 -7.38 9.56
N ASP A 18 -6.61 -6.79 10.12
CA ASP A 18 -5.27 -6.70 9.50
C ASP A 18 -4.61 -8.08 9.43
N GLN A 19 -5.00 -8.86 8.43
CA GLN A 19 -4.60 -10.25 8.23
C GLN A 19 -4.46 -10.55 6.74
N SER A 20 -3.40 -11.24 6.37
CA SER A 20 -3.16 -11.70 4.99
C SER A 20 -3.88 -13.01 4.63
N GLN A 21 -4.42 -13.71 5.63
CA GLN A 21 -5.00 -15.05 5.46
C GLN A 21 -6.29 -15.20 6.27
N PHE A 22 -7.26 -15.95 5.73
CA PHE A 22 -8.54 -16.22 6.37
C PHE A 22 -8.95 -17.68 6.18
N PHE A 23 -9.68 -18.24 7.15
CA PHE A 23 -10.41 -19.49 6.93
C PHE A 23 -11.52 -19.27 5.92
N ARG A 24 -11.90 -20.34 5.21
CA ARG A 24 -13.11 -20.37 4.42
C ARG A 24 -14.34 -20.01 5.27
N TYR A 25 -15.31 -19.37 4.65
CA TYR A 25 -16.55 -18.88 5.26
C TYR A 25 -16.40 -17.71 6.24
N ASN A 26 -15.18 -17.24 6.52
CA ASN A 26 -14.96 -15.99 7.23
C ASN A 26 -15.30 -14.78 6.35
N SER A 27 -15.51 -13.65 7.01
CA SER A 27 -15.67 -12.34 6.38
C SER A 27 -14.47 -11.45 6.64
N PHE A 28 -14.23 -10.52 5.72
CA PHE A 28 -13.28 -9.43 5.89
C PHE A 28 -13.74 -8.21 5.11
N SER A 29 -13.17 -7.06 5.43
CA SER A 29 -13.45 -5.79 4.76
C SER A 29 -12.18 -5.15 4.22
N LEU A 30 -12.33 -4.46 3.10
CA LEU A 30 -11.29 -3.76 2.38
C LEU A 30 -11.70 -2.32 2.19
N SER A 31 -10.81 -1.38 2.49
CA SER A 31 -11.08 0.05 2.30
C SER A 31 -9.89 0.79 1.73
N CYS A 32 -10.15 1.64 0.75
CA CYS A 32 -9.19 2.59 0.20
C CYS A 32 -9.19 3.84 1.09
N GLU A 33 -8.12 4.02 1.86
CA GLU A 33 -7.90 5.24 2.61
C GLU A 33 -7.25 6.29 1.71
N ASP A 34 -7.83 7.50 1.74
CA ASP A 34 -7.49 8.57 0.83
C ASP A 34 -7.33 9.87 1.61
N GLN A 35 -6.12 10.42 1.66
CA GLN A 35 -5.83 11.59 2.51
C GLN A 35 -6.45 12.90 2.00
N LEU A 36 -6.96 12.92 0.77
CA LEU A 36 -7.42 14.14 0.09
C LEU A 36 -8.86 14.04 -0.45
N ASN A 37 -9.68 13.10 0.06
CA ASN A 37 -11.07 12.91 -0.37
C ASN A 37 -11.20 12.74 -1.90
N GLY A 38 -10.32 11.96 -2.53
CA GLY A 38 -10.42 11.64 -3.95
C GLY A 38 -11.66 10.78 -4.19
N THR A 39 -12.57 11.29 -5.02
CA THR A 39 -13.95 10.79 -5.12
C THR A 39 -14.13 9.61 -6.09
N ASP A 40 -13.08 8.88 -6.45
CA ASP A 40 -13.14 7.94 -7.59
C ASP A 40 -12.32 6.65 -7.42
N TRP A 41 -12.11 6.18 -6.18
CA TRP A 41 -11.43 4.92 -5.94
C TRP A 41 -12.40 3.75 -5.98
N MET A 42 -12.07 2.79 -6.84
CA MET A 42 -12.79 1.53 -6.98
C MET A 42 -11.90 0.38 -6.51
N LEU A 43 -12.40 -0.41 -5.57
CA LEU A 43 -11.71 -1.62 -5.15
C LEU A 43 -11.81 -2.69 -6.24
N LYS A 44 -10.64 -3.22 -6.63
CA LYS A 44 -10.50 -4.28 -7.62
C LYS A 44 -9.87 -5.52 -7.02
N ARG A 45 -10.21 -6.66 -7.60
CA ARG A 45 -9.51 -7.93 -7.33
C ARG A 45 -9.12 -8.65 -8.60
N LYS A 46 -8.13 -9.52 -8.47
CA LYS A 46 -7.75 -10.53 -9.45
C LYS A 46 -7.52 -11.86 -8.74
N THR A 47 -8.39 -12.82 -8.99
CA THR A 47 -8.32 -14.17 -8.41
C THR A 47 -7.79 -15.18 -9.43
N PHE A 48 -7.42 -16.38 -8.95
CA PHE A 48 -6.95 -17.45 -9.81
C PHE A 48 -8.04 -17.87 -10.83
N GLY A 49 -7.67 -17.96 -12.11
CA GLY A 49 -8.61 -18.28 -13.20
C GLY A 49 -9.63 -17.19 -13.53
N GLY A 50 -9.61 -16.05 -12.82
CA GLY A 50 -10.51 -14.93 -13.02
C GLY A 50 -9.86 -13.71 -13.68
N GLY A 51 -10.67 -12.90 -14.36
CA GLY A 51 -10.27 -11.55 -14.77
C GLY A 51 -10.26 -10.55 -13.61
N VAL A 52 -9.88 -9.31 -13.91
CA VAL A 52 -10.01 -8.20 -12.96
C VAL A 52 -11.50 -7.86 -12.79
N ARG A 53 -11.97 -7.75 -11.55
CA ARG A 53 -13.37 -7.42 -11.24
C ARG A 53 -13.44 -6.33 -10.18
N ASP A 54 -14.41 -5.45 -10.33
CA ASP A 54 -14.72 -4.40 -9.36
C ASP A 54 -15.60 -4.95 -8.25
N CYS A 55 -15.46 -4.42 -7.02
CA CYS A 55 -16.33 -4.80 -5.91
C CYS A 55 -17.82 -4.60 -6.27
N GLY A 56 -18.68 -5.52 -5.85
CA GLY A 56 -20.11 -5.55 -6.18
C GLY A 56 -20.40 -6.24 -7.52
N SER A 57 -19.41 -6.43 -8.39
CA SER A 57 -19.58 -7.14 -9.67
C SER A 57 -19.42 -8.65 -9.50
N GLY A 58 -20.35 -9.28 -8.80
CA GLY A 58 -20.38 -10.73 -8.53
C GLY A 58 -19.43 -11.20 -7.43
N TRP A 59 -18.92 -10.27 -6.63
CA TRP A 59 -18.17 -10.54 -5.42
C TRP A 59 -18.16 -9.32 -4.50
N GLY A 60 -18.15 -9.58 -3.20
CA GLY A 60 -18.22 -8.54 -2.18
C GLY A 60 -19.49 -7.69 -2.28
N THR A 61 -19.71 -6.88 -1.26
CA THR A 61 -20.75 -5.85 -1.25
C THR A 61 -20.09 -4.51 -1.06
N THR A 62 -20.43 -3.56 -1.92
CA THR A 62 -20.00 -2.17 -1.75
C THR A 62 -20.70 -1.62 -0.52
N ALA A 63 -19.95 -1.35 0.54
CA ALA A 63 -20.50 -0.78 1.75
C ALA A 63 -20.71 0.72 1.53
N SER A 64 -21.96 1.17 1.56
CA SER A 64 -22.33 2.58 1.62
C SER A 64 -22.86 2.84 3.02
N GLY A 65 -21.96 2.83 4.03
CA GLY A 65 -22.35 2.94 5.45
C GLY A 65 -21.24 2.63 6.45
N VAL A 66 -21.54 2.88 7.73
CA VAL A 66 -20.70 3.07 8.94
C VAL A 66 -19.59 2.01 9.23
N SER A 67 -19.51 0.89 8.51
CA SER A 67 -18.46 -0.13 8.69
C SER A 67 -17.12 0.24 8.05
N CYS A 68 -17.09 1.30 7.25
CA CYS A 68 -15.88 1.92 6.71
C CYS A 68 -15.71 3.24 7.44
N THR A 69 -14.50 3.55 7.91
CA THR A 69 -14.24 4.75 8.73
C THR A 69 -14.85 5.99 8.08
N VAL A 70 -15.63 6.71 8.89
CA VAL A 70 -16.38 7.91 8.51
C VAL A 70 -15.43 8.92 7.82
N GLY A 71 -15.50 8.98 6.50
CA GLY A 71 -14.63 9.82 5.66
C GLY A 71 -14.64 9.42 4.17
N THR A 72 -14.88 8.14 3.86
CA THR A 72 -14.94 7.68 2.46
C THR A 72 -16.37 7.84 1.90
N THR A 73 -16.59 8.87 1.08
CA THR A 73 -17.90 9.17 0.46
C THR A 73 -18.10 8.55 -0.92
N ALA A 74 -17.10 7.84 -1.47
CA ALA A 74 -17.19 7.23 -2.79
C ALA A 74 -17.75 5.79 -2.73
N SER A 75 -18.84 5.56 -3.44
CA SER A 75 -19.41 4.23 -3.67
C SER A 75 -18.39 3.34 -4.38
N GLY A 76 -17.85 2.33 -3.68
CA GLY A 76 -16.86 1.38 -4.24
C GLY A 76 -15.45 1.46 -3.66
N ALA A 77 -15.15 2.47 -2.83
CA ALA A 77 -13.89 2.57 -2.09
C ALA A 77 -13.82 1.58 -0.90
N CYS A 78 -14.96 1.02 -0.51
CA CYS A 78 -15.05 0.04 0.56
C CYS A 78 -15.85 -1.20 0.12
N CYS A 79 -15.33 -2.37 0.45
CA CYS A 79 -15.89 -3.65 0.04
C CYS A 79 -15.88 -4.63 1.22
N THR A 80 -17.03 -5.21 1.50
CA THR A 80 -17.16 -6.29 2.47
C THR A 80 -17.27 -7.61 1.73
N VAL A 81 -16.36 -8.54 2.01
CA VAL A 81 -16.46 -9.91 1.52
C VAL A 81 -17.11 -10.74 2.62
N GLY A 82 -18.36 -11.17 2.39
CA GLY A 82 -19.16 -11.86 3.40
C GLY A 82 -18.72 -13.30 3.64
N THR A 83 -19.03 -14.19 2.69
CA THR A 83 -18.69 -15.61 2.79
C THR A 83 -17.59 -15.93 1.80
N THR A 84 -16.38 -16.15 2.30
CA THR A 84 -15.20 -16.42 1.48
C THR A 84 -15.10 -17.90 1.06
N TYR A 85 -14.59 -18.13 -0.15
CA TYR A 85 -14.25 -19.44 -0.69
C TYR A 85 -12.78 -19.45 -1.15
N HIS A 86 -12.19 -20.63 -1.32
CA HIS A 86 -10.82 -20.77 -1.84
C HIS A 86 -10.62 -20.01 -3.17
N SER A 87 -11.67 -19.88 -4.00
CA SER A 87 -11.66 -19.12 -5.25
C SER A 87 -11.53 -17.60 -5.08
N ASP A 88 -11.75 -17.07 -3.89
CA ASP A 88 -11.54 -15.66 -3.58
C ASP A 88 -10.06 -15.34 -3.30
N THR A 89 -9.19 -16.34 -3.18
CA THR A 89 -7.73 -16.14 -3.07
C THR A 89 -7.20 -15.34 -4.26
N GLY A 90 -6.47 -14.26 -3.99
CA GLY A 90 -5.94 -13.41 -5.04
C GLY A 90 -5.42 -12.04 -4.58
N LEU A 91 -5.13 -11.21 -5.57
CA LEU A 91 -4.59 -9.87 -5.40
C LEU A 91 -5.72 -8.83 -5.35
N TYR A 92 -5.63 -7.90 -4.41
CA TYR A 92 -6.58 -6.81 -4.20
C TYR A 92 -5.86 -5.46 -4.20
N TRP A 93 -6.45 -4.45 -4.83
CA TRP A 93 -5.91 -3.08 -4.88
C TRP A 93 -7.04 -2.06 -5.10
N CYS A 94 -6.75 -0.79 -4.87
CA CYS A 94 -7.64 0.31 -5.26
C CYS A 94 -7.18 0.88 -6.60
N GLU A 95 -8.12 1.19 -7.47
CA GLU A 95 -7.84 1.83 -8.75
C GLU A 95 -8.72 3.08 -8.88
N SER A 96 -8.10 4.22 -9.18
CA SER A 96 -8.81 5.48 -9.42
C SER A 96 -9.42 5.50 -10.82
N GLY A 97 -10.39 6.38 -11.09
CA GLY A 97 -10.98 6.49 -12.43
C GLY A 97 -10.01 6.96 -13.54
N ASP A 98 -8.86 7.56 -13.19
CA ASP A 98 -7.76 7.81 -14.13
C ASP A 98 -6.79 6.61 -14.28
N GLY A 99 -7.13 5.46 -13.70
CA GLY A 99 -6.42 4.19 -13.85
C GLY A 99 -5.18 4.04 -12.97
N LYS A 100 -4.94 4.94 -12.01
CA LYS A 100 -3.82 4.81 -11.06
C LYS A 100 -4.16 3.80 -9.98
N ARG A 101 -3.16 3.02 -9.57
CA ARG A 101 -3.29 2.07 -8.46
C ARG A 101 -2.92 2.71 -7.13
N SER A 102 -3.47 2.18 -6.05
CA SER A 102 -3.01 2.45 -4.70
C SER A 102 -1.51 2.12 -4.54
N ASN A 103 -0.90 2.75 -3.54
CA ASN A 103 0.53 2.56 -3.25
C ASN A 103 0.87 1.12 -2.90
N ASN A 104 -0.07 0.43 -2.25
CA ASN A 104 0.04 -0.99 -1.92
C ASN A 104 -1.05 -1.80 -2.64
N SER A 105 -0.74 -3.07 -2.82
CA SER A 105 -1.68 -4.13 -3.20
C SER A 105 -1.48 -5.29 -2.24
N VAL A 106 -2.56 -5.95 -1.84
CA VAL A 106 -2.52 -7.01 -0.84
C VAL A 106 -2.89 -8.35 -1.47
N ASN A 107 -2.18 -9.41 -1.10
CA ASN A 107 -2.52 -10.77 -1.49
C ASN A 107 -3.24 -11.43 -0.33
N ILE A 108 -4.48 -11.85 -0.56
CA ILE A 108 -5.31 -12.50 0.46
C ILE A 108 -5.44 -13.97 0.12
N THR A 109 -5.13 -14.82 1.10
CA THR A 109 -5.25 -16.27 0.97
C THR A 109 -6.44 -16.78 1.77
N ILE A 110 -7.36 -17.47 1.10
CA ILE A 110 -8.45 -18.20 1.75
C ILE A 110 -8.06 -19.67 1.82
N THR A 111 -7.97 -20.20 3.04
CA THR A 111 -7.48 -21.56 3.28
C THR A 111 -8.59 -22.50 3.78
N ASP A 112 -8.52 -23.75 3.32
CA ASP A 112 -9.28 -24.89 3.85
C ASP A 112 -8.44 -25.72 4.84
N ARG A 113 -7.28 -25.20 5.28
CA ARG A 113 -6.44 -25.87 6.28
C ARG A 113 -7.03 -25.73 7.68
N PRO A 114 -6.81 -26.69 8.58
CA PRO A 114 -7.33 -26.64 9.95
C PRO A 114 -6.58 -25.64 10.85
N VAL A 115 -5.48 -25.07 10.37
CA VAL A 115 -4.63 -24.11 11.12
C VAL A 115 -4.38 -22.87 10.25
N LEU A 116 -4.45 -21.70 10.86
CA LEU A 116 -4.28 -20.40 10.22
C LEU A 116 -3.26 -19.56 10.99
N LEU A 117 -2.30 -19.00 10.25
CA LEU A 117 -1.42 -17.97 10.77
C LEU A 117 -1.99 -16.59 10.41
N LYS A 118 -2.34 -15.81 11.43
CA LYS A 118 -2.68 -14.41 11.31
C LYS A 118 -1.39 -13.59 11.41
N SER A 119 -0.99 -13.03 10.27
CA SER A 119 0.11 -12.09 10.12
C SER A 119 -0.40 -10.81 9.46
N PRO A 120 0.22 -9.64 9.78
CA PRO A 120 -0.17 -8.37 9.20
C PRO A 120 -0.05 -8.40 7.68
N VAL A 121 -0.91 -7.65 6.99
CA VAL A 121 -0.96 -7.63 5.52
C VAL A 121 0.02 -6.63 4.92
N LEU A 122 0.43 -5.63 5.70
CA LEU A 122 1.34 -4.56 5.29
C LEU A 122 2.76 -4.81 5.78
N PRO A 123 3.78 -4.27 5.08
CA PRO A 123 5.15 -4.28 5.56
C PRO A 123 5.28 -3.61 6.94
N LEU A 124 6.20 -4.14 7.75
CA LEU A 124 6.51 -3.61 9.07
C LEU A 124 7.71 -2.66 9.01
N SER A 125 7.67 -1.58 9.77
CA SER A 125 8.84 -0.72 9.96
C SER A 125 9.86 -1.36 10.89
N GLU A 126 11.14 -1.13 10.64
CA GLU A 126 12.18 -1.50 11.62
C GLU A 126 11.94 -0.87 12.99
N GLY A 127 12.25 -1.62 14.06
CA GLY A 127 12.01 -1.22 15.45
C GLY A 127 10.57 -1.43 15.94
N SER A 128 9.62 -1.75 15.06
CA SER A 128 8.23 -2.02 15.46
C SER A 128 8.08 -3.32 16.26
N GLU A 129 6.91 -3.51 16.88
CA GLU A 129 6.52 -4.75 17.54
C GLU A 129 5.36 -5.37 16.77
N VAL A 130 5.47 -6.66 16.47
CA VAL A 130 4.41 -7.44 15.80
C VAL A 130 4.10 -8.69 16.60
N THR A 131 2.82 -9.02 16.70
CA THR A 131 2.35 -10.29 17.28
C THR A 131 1.68 -11.12 16.20
N LEU A 132 2.28 -12.28 15.92
CA LEU A 132 1.70 -13.30 15.06
C LEU A 132 0.77 -14.18 15.90
N HIS A 133 -0.40 -14.49 15.36
CA HIS A 133 -1.39 -15.33 16.05
C HIS A 133 -1.73 -16.57 15.22
N CYS A 134 -1.43 -17.73 15.77
CA CYS A 134 -1.79 -19.02 15.21
C CYS A 134 -3.13 -19.47 15.80
N GLN A 135 -4.07 -19.85 14.92
CA GLN A 135 -5.41 -20.27 15.31
C GLN A 135 -5.76 -21.62 14.67
N ALA A 136 -6.35 -22.52 15.45
CA ALA A 136 -7.01 -23.72 14.93
C ALA A 136 -8.48 -23.42 14.56
N GLU A 137 -8.97 -24.02 13.47
CA GLU A 137 -10.35 -23.84 13.00
C GLU A 137 -11.37 -24.42 13.99
N TYR A 138 -11.09 -25.63 14.50
CA TYR A 138 -11.93 -26.33 15.48
C TYR A 138 -11.19 -26.39 16.81
N ILE A 139 -11.73 -25.72 17.83
CA ILE A 139 -11.14 -25.71 19.18
C ILE A 139 -11.41 -27.07 19.83
N SER A 140 -10.37 -27.83 20.15
CA SER A 140 -10.53 -29.10 20.87
C SER A 140 -9.59 -29.34 22.05
N SER A 141 -8.49 -28.58 22.25
CA SER A 141 -7.64 -28.74 23.45
C SER A 141 -6.63 -27.59 23.68
N ASP A 142 -5.91 -27.65 24.81
CA ASP A 142 -4.67 -26.90 25.11
C ASP A 142 -3.56 -27.32 24.12
N HIS A 143 -3.68 -26.87 22.87
CA HIS A 143 -2.68 -27.15 21.86
C HIS A 143 -1.41 -26.32 22.12
N THR A 144 -0.28 -26.95 21.83
CA THR A 144 0.99 -26.24 21.67
C THR A 144 1.14 -25.88 20.20
N PHE A 145 1.42 -24.61 19.94
CA PHE A 145 1.58 -24.04 18.61
C PHE A 145 3.07 -23.82 18.35
N ASP A 146 3.61 -24.52 17.37
CA ASP A 146 5.00 -24.38 16.97
C ASP A 146 5.09 -23.41 15.79
N PHE A 147 5.84 -22.33 15.98
CA PHE A 147 6.10 -21.33 14.95
C PHE A 147 7.36 -21.69 14.20
N GLN A 148 7.33 -21.45 12.90
CA GLN A 148 8.43 -21.70 11.99
C GLN A 148 8.68 -20.47 11.12
N ARG A 149 9.96 -20.20 10.83
CA ARG A 149 10.40 -19.21 9.84
C ARG A 149 11.32 -19.90 8.84
N ASP A 150 11.00 -19.79 7.56
CA ASP A 150 11.75 -20.44 6.47
C ASP A 150 11.91 -21.95 6.67
N GLY A 151 10.90 -22.59 7.26
CA GLY A 151 10.88 -24.03 7.58
C GLY A 151 11.70 -24.42 8.83
N LEU A 152 12.26 -23.45 9.56
CA LEU A 152 12.99 -23.69 10.80
C LEU A 152 12.13 -23.33 12.00
N PHE A 153 12.10 -24.20 13.01
CA PHE A 153 11.44 -23.93 14.28
C PHE A 153 12.07 -22.70 14.98
N ILE A 154 11.23 -21.75 15.38
CA ILE A 154 11.68 -20.50 16.04
C ILE A 154 11.12 -20.34 17.45
N ALA A 155 9.90 -20.80 17.72
CA ALA A 155 9.23 -20.63 19.01
C ALA A 155 8.07 -21.61 19.17
N SER A 156 7.67 -21.83 20.42
CA SER A 156 6.49 -22.61 20.76
C SER A 156 5.63 -21.84 21.77
N SER A 157 4.31 -21.87 21.61
CA SER A 157 3.36 -21.09 22.42
C SER A 157 2.13 -21.92 22.78
N ARG A 158 1.59 -21.74 23.99
CA ARG A 158 0.31 -22.37 24.39
C ARG A 158 -0.90 -21.48 24.11
N THR A 159 -0.69 -20.16 24.01
CA THR A 159 -1.75 -19.21 23.69
C THR A 159 -1.96 -19.05 22.18
N GLY A 160 -1.04 -19.60 21.37
CA GLY A 160 -1.02 -19.39 19.93
C GLY A 160 -0.47 -18.02 19.54
N GLU A 161 0.15 -17.28 20.46
CA GLU A 161 0.74 -15.97 20.17
C GLU A 161 2.27 -16.03 20.20
N MET A 162 2.90 -15.34 19.24
CA MET A 162 4.33 -15.09 19.18
C MET A 162 4.59 -13.62 18.87
N THR A 163 5.32 -12.94 19.75
CA THR A 163 5.66 -11.52 19.57
C THR A 163 7.13 -11.36 19.17
N ILE A 164 7.37 -10.58 18.12
CA ILE A 164 8.70 -10.13 17.70
C ILE A 164 8.81 -8.66 18.11
N ARG A 165 9.77 -8.35 18.98
CA ARG A 165 10.02 -6.99 19.49
C ARG A 165 11.24 -6.41 18.79
N GLY A 166 11.14 -5.14 18.39
CA GLY A 166 12.25 -4.48 17.70
C GLY A 166 12.54 -5.15 16.35
N VAL A 167 11.51 -5.31 15.53
CA VAL A 167 11.57 -5.95 14.21
C VAL A 167 12.75 -5.40 13.41
N SER A 168 13.55 -6.29 12.84
CA SER A 168 14.74 -5.94 12.07
C SER A 168 14.66 -6.56 10.68
N LYS A 169 15.51 -6.14 9.74
CA LYS A 169 15.59 -6.82 8.43
C LYS A 169 15.89 -8.32 8.50
N SER A 170 16.46 -8.81 9.61
CA SER A 170 16.72 -10.25 9.81
C SER A 170 15.48 -11.06 10.19
N ASP A 171 14.38 -10.37 10.52
CA ASP A 171 13.08 -10.97 10.82
C ASP A 171 12.19 -11.10 9.59
N GLU A 172 12.65 -10.65 8.43
CA GLU A 172 11.97 -10.90 7.16
C GLU A 172 12.07 -12.39 6.78
N GLY A 173 10.96 -12.99 6.36
CA GLY A 173 10.93 -14.40 5.93
C GLY A 173 9.53 -14.98 5.78
N LEU A 174 9.46 -16.27 5.46
CA LEU A 174 8.21 -17.00 5.34
C LEU A 174 7.84 -17.65 6.68
N TYR A 175 6.82 -17.11 7.33
CA TYR A 175 6.34 -17.62 8.62
C TYR A 175 5.20 -18.61 8.45
N SER A 176 5.24 -19.73 9.17
CA SER A 176 4.11 -20.67 9.32
C SER A 176 3.97 -21.08 10.78
N CYS A 177 2.83 -21.70 11.11
CA CYS A 177 2.66 -22.34 12.40
C CYS A 177 2.04 -23.73 12.23
N SER A 178 2.41 -24.65 13.12
CA SER A 178 1.93 -26.02 13.14
C SER A 178 1.43 -26.41 14.51
N ILE A 179 0.41 -27.25 14.51
CA ILE A 179 -0.11 -27.89 15.71
C ILE A 179 0.11 -29.39 15.54
N PRO A 180 0.83 -30.06 16.48
CA PRO A 180 1.02 -31.50 16.44
C PRO A 180 -0.31 -32.23 16.28
N GLU A 181 -0.34 -33.26 15.42
CA GLU A 181 -1.52 -34.09 15.12
C GLU A 181 -2.69 -33.40 14.38
N VAL A 182 -2.70 -32.06 14.26
CA VAL A 182 -3.75 -31.30 13.56
C VAL A 182 -3.31 -30.86 12.17
N GLY A 183 -2.11 -30.29 12.06
CA GLY A 183 -1.55 -29.85 10.77
C GLY A 183 -0.79 -28.54 10.84
N GLU A 184 -0.44 -28.03 9.66
CA GLU A 184 0.34 -26.80 9.46
C GLU A 184 -0.46 -25.76 8.68
N SER A 185 -0.31 -24.48 9.04
CA SER A 185 -0.89 -23.35 8.32
C SER A 185 -0.28 -23.17 6.93
N VAL A 186 -0.93 -22.35 6.09
CA VAL A 186 -0.24 -21.77 4.94
C VAL A 186 0.80 -20.76 5.46
N GLY A 187 1.96 -20.71 4.80
CA GLY A 187 3.00 -19.74 5.11
C GLY A 187 2.64 -18.34 4.65
N SER A 188 2.95 -17.34 5.47
CA SER A 188 2.79 -15.92 5.13
C SER A 188 4.13 -15.21 5.18
N TRP A 189 4.41 -14.43 4.13
CA TRP A 189 5.65 -13.67 4.02
C TRP A 189 5.57 -12.40 4.85
N LEU A 190 6.47 -12.24 5.81
CA LEU A 190 6.59 -11.05 6.62
C LEU A 190 7.66 -10.14 6.01
N THR A 191 7.25 -8.97 5.50
CA THR A 191 8.17 -7.99 4.90
C THR A 191 8.54 -6.92 5.93
N VAL A 192 9.82 -6.59 6.03
CA VAL A 192 10.34 -5.50 6.86
C VAL A 192 10.89 -4.38 5.98
N GLU A 193 10.37 -3.17 6.13
CA GLU A 193 10.94 -1.97 5.53
C GLU A 193 12.02 -1.39 6.44
N GLY A 194 13.26 -1.42 5.95
CA GLY A 194 14.41 -0.84 6.63
C GLY A 194 14.45 0.68 6.48
N ASP A 195 14.70 1.38 7.57
CA ASP A 195 14.84 2.83 7.55
C ASP A 195 16.26 3.18 7.11
N SER A 196 16.53 3.02 5.80
CA SER A 196 17.89 3.15 5.26
C SER A 196 18.34 4.61 5.10
N LEU A 197 18.12 5.47 6.10
CA LEU A 197 18.69 6.81 6.17
C LEU A 197 19.02 7.23 7.63
N TRP A 198 20.32 7.11 7.95
CA TRP A 198 21.08 7.74 9.06
C TRP A 198 21.06 7.08 10.44
N ASN A 199 22.00 6.15 10.63
CA ASN A 199 22.67 5.94 11.92
C ASN A 199 23.46 7.21 12.30
N PHE A 200 22.85 8.10 13.11
CA PHE A 200 23.60 8.95 14.04
C PHE A 200 23.35 8.44 15.46
N PRO A 201 24.38 8.35 16.33
CA PRO A 201 24.20 7.81 17.67
C PRO A 201 23.39 8.79 18.52
N GLN A 202 22.16 8.44 18.86
CA GLN A 202 21.40 9.15 19.89
C GLN A 202 21.80 8.64 21.26
N GLN A 203 22.44 9.53 22.01
CA GLN A 203 22.67 9.46 23.44
C GLN A 203 21.32 9.39 24.18
N GLU A 204 21.28 8.55 25.21
CA GLU A 204 20.15 8.28 26.10
C GLU A 204 19.42 9.56 26.56
N GLU A 205 18.09 9.58 26.45
CA GLU A 205 17.26 10.18 27.49
C GLU A 205 15.91 9.45 27.60
N SER A 206 15.67 8.92 28.78
CA SER A 206 14.50 8.20 29.21
C SER A 206 13.25 9.08 29.27
N THR A 207 12.12 8.59 28.76
CA THR A 207 10.82 8.85 29.39
C THR A 207 9.80 7.80 28.94
N GLY A 208 9.33 7.02 29.91
CA GLY A 208 8.24 6.08 29.71
C GLY A 208 6.92 6.82 29.54
N SER A 209 6.14 6.39 28.55
CA SER A 209 4.70 6.58 28.51
C SER A 209 4.10 5.43 27.71
N SER A 210 3.14 4.74 28.30
CA SER A 210 2.42 3.64 27.67
C SER A 210 1.52 4.17 26.56
N SER A 211 1.65 3.63 25.36
CA SER A 211 0.63 3.76 24.33
C SER A 211 0.54 2.46 23.53
N ALA A 212 -0.70 2.12 23.19
CA ALA A 212 -1.15 0.97 22.40
C ALA A 212 -0.24 0.63 21.20
N PRO A 213 -0.23 -0.64 20.74
CA PRO A 213 0.64 -1.07 19.65
C PRO A 213 0.40 -0.22 18.39
N PRO A 214 1.46 0.18 17.67
CA PRO A 214 1.31 0.94 16.44
C PRO A 214 0.64 0.04 15.39
N ALA A 215 -0.54 0.46 14.92
CA ALA A 215 -1.13 -0.09 13.72
C ALA A 215 -0.17 0.14 12.54
N ALA A 216 0.04 -0.90 11.72
CA ALA A 216 0.79 -0.80 10.48
C ALA A 216 0.15 0.29 9.61
N SER A 217 0.82 1.43 9.50
CA SER A 217 0.33 2.59 8.76
C SER A 217 1.18 2.80 7.53
N CYS A 218 0.53 3.07 6.40
CA CYS A 218 1.17 3.57 5.20
C CYS A 218 1.79 4.95 5.48
N GLN A 219 2.98 5.01 6.05
CA GLN A 219 3.67 6.28 6.23
C GLN A 219 4.45 6.63 4.97
N VAL A 220 4.09 7.79 4.42
CA VAL A 220 4.74 8.39 3.27
C VAL A 220 6.16 8.76 3.66
N SER A 221 7.13 8.29 2.88
CA SER A 221 8.52 8.71 3.01
C SER A 221 8.65 10.19 2.60
N VAL A 222 8.73 11.08 3.62
CA VAL A 222 9.08 12.52 3.53
C VAL A 222 10.21 12.85 2.52
N PRO A 223 11.26 12.03 2.31
CA PRO A 223 12.29 12.32 1.31
C PRO A 223 11.77 12.36 -0.13
N ARG A 224 10.71 11.63 -0.50
CA ARG A 224 10.15 11.72 -1.87
C ARG A 224 9.56 13.10 -2.14
N LEU A 225 8.93 13.71 -1.13
CA LEU A 225 8.38 15.06 -1.23
C LEU A 225 9.49 16.10 -1.38
N MET A 226 10.59 15.94 -0.63
CA MET A 226 11.76 16.83 -0.67
C MET A 226 12.51 16.73 -2.01
N CYS A 227 12.70 15.53 -2.57
CA CYS A 227 13.33 15.36 -3.88
C CYS A 227 12.54 16.06 -5.01
N HIS A 228 11.22 16.00 -4.98
CA HIS A 228 10.39 16.69 -5.99
C HIS A 228 10.45 18.21 -5.85
N LEU A 229 10.43 18.74 -4.62
CA LEU A 229 10.55 20.18 -4.37
C LEU A 229 11.93 20.72 -4.76
N VAL A 230 13.00 20.02 -4.41
CA VAL A 230 14.38 20.51 -4.60
C VAL A 230 14.89 20.32 -6.03
N VAL A 231 14.48 19.25 -6.73
CA VAL A 231 15.04 18.91 -8.06
C VAL A 231 14.03 19.17 -9.19
N GLY A 232 12.76 18.81 -8.97
CA GLY A 232 11.73 18.93 -10.01
C GLY A 232 11.36 20.38 -10.32
N THR A 233 11.20 21.21 -9.28
CA THR A 233 10.77 22.60 -9.45
C THR A 233 11.81 23.49 -10.18
N PRO A 234 13.12 23.47 -9.87
CA PRO A 234 14.08 24.29 -10.63
C PRO A 234 14.25 23.82 -12.07
N PHE A 235 14.16 22.51 -12.34
CA PHE A 235 14.26 21.99 -13.70
C PHE A 235 13.08 22.45 -14.58
N LEU A 236 11.85 22.37 -14.06
CA LEU A 236 10.66 22.85 -14.76
C LEU A 236 10.70 24.37 -15.01
N LEU A 237 11.14 25.15 -14.03
CA LEU A 237 11.31 26.60 -14.21
C LEU A 237 12.36 26.94 -15.27
N SER A 238 13.50 26.22 -15.28
CA SER A 238 14.57 26.43 -16.26
C SER A 238 14.12 26.13 -17.70
N THR A 239 13.34 25.08 -17.91
CA THR A 239 12.82 24.67 -19.23
C THR A 239 11.78 25.66 -19.75
N ILE A 240 10.90 26.17 -18.88
CA ILE A 240 9.94 27.22 -19.24
C ILE A 240 10.66 28.52 -19.61
N LEU A 241 11.65 28.95 -18.84
CA LEU A 241 12.46 30.14 -19.13
C LEU A 241 13.18 30.02 -20.48
N LEU A 242 13.83 28.89 -20.75
CA LEU A 242 14.45 28.64 -22.06
C LEU A 242 13.43 28.68 -23.20
N GLY A 243 12.26 28.07 -23.01
CA GLY A 243 11.17 28.09 -24.00
C GLY A 243 10.67 29.50 -24.30
N LEU A 244 10.52 30.35 -23.27
CA LEU A 244 10.14 31.75 -23.43
C LEU A 244 11.21 32.56 -24.16
N ILE A 245 12.48 32.41 -23.78
CA ILE A 245 13.62 33.07 -24.44
C ILE A 245 13.72 32.64 -25.91
N TYR A 246 13.57 31.34 -26.19
CA TYR A 246 13.59 30.83 -27.56
C TYR A 246 12.44 31.41 -28.40
N ARG A 247 11.22 31.48 -27.82
CA ARG A 247 10.06 32.03 -28.50
C ARG A 247 10.23 33.52 -28.80
N ASP A 248 10.83 34.26 -27.87
CA ASP A 248 11.06 35.70 -28.03
C ASP A 248 12.15 35.98 -29.07
N ARG A 249 13.25 35.21 -29.06
CA ARG A 249 14.27 35.27 -30.12
C ARG A 249 13.71 34.93 -31.50
N ASN A 250 12.83 33.94 -31.60
CA ASN A 250 12.19 33.58 -32.86
C ASN A 250 11.21 34.69 -33.33
N ARG A 251 10.48 35.34 -32.42
CA ARG A 251 9.68 36.53 -32.75
C ARG A 251 10.54 37.69 -33.23
N ALA A 252 11.65 37.98 -32.56
CA ALA A 252 12.59 39.03 -32.95
C ALA A 252 13.26 38.74 -34.31
N ALA A 253 13.60 37.48 -34.61
CA ALA A 253 14.13 37.10 -35.91
C ALA A 253 13.11 37.32 -37.04
N ARG A 254 11.83 37.01 -36.81
CA ARG A 254 10.74 37.22 -37.79
C ARG A 254 10.48 38.71 -38.06
N THR A 255 10.47 39.56 -37.03
CA THR A 255 10.31 41.01 -37.22
C THR A 255 11.51 41.62 -37.95
N THR A 256 12.72 41.12 -37.71
CA THR A 256 13.93 41.57 -38.41
C THR A 256 13.95 41.13 -39.88
N ALA A 257 13.49 39.89 -40.18
CA ALA A 257 13.34 39.40 -41.55
C ALA A 257 12.29 40.19 -42.35
N GLN A 258 11.16 40.54 -41.73
CA GLN A 258 10.11 41.33 -42.36
C GLN A 258 10.53 42.79 -42.61
N ARG A 259 11.36 43.36 -41.74
CA ARG A 259 11.95 44.70 -41.92
C ARG A 259 13.04 44.74 -42.99
N ARG A 260 13.70 43.61 -43.26
CA ARG A 260 14.71 43.46 -44.35
C ARG A 260 14.02 43.33 -45.70
N GLY A 261 13.00 42.46 -45.81
CA GLY A 261 12.21 42.32 -47.04
C GLY A 261 11.43 43.59 -47.43
N SER A 262 11.03 44.43 -46.47
CA SER A 262 10.37 45.72 -46.77
C SER A 262 11.32 46.80 -47.31
N LYS A 263 12.64 46.65 -47.17
CA LYS A 263 13.63 47.61 -47.71
C LYS A 263 14.12 47.25 -49.11
N ASP A 264 13.96 45.99 -49.52
CA ASP A 264 14.38 45.51 -50.83
C ASP A 264 13.32 45.71 -51.94
N VAL A 265 12.12 46.22 -51.61
CA VAL A 265 11.02 46.45 -52.57
C VAL A 265 10.97 47.91 -53.09
N VAL A 266 11.93 48.76 -52.72
CA VAL A 266 12.02 50.15 -53.21
C VAL A 266 13.33 50.37 -53.95
N MET A 267 13.47 49.78 -55.14
CA MET A 267 14.32 50.29 -56.23
C MET A 267 14.11 49.46 -57.50
N GLU A 268 13.26 49.94 -58.39
CA GLU A 268 13.50 49.94 -59.85
C GLU A 268 12.36 50.74 -60.52
N ILE A 269 12.71 51.90 -61.07
CA ILE A 269 12.01 52.61 -62.16
C ILE A 269 13.05 52.76 -63.26
#